data_AF-A0A8S3VFX9-F1
#
_entry.id   AF-A0A8S3VFX9-F1
#
_cell.length_a   1.000
_cell.length_b   1.000
_cell.length_c   1.000
_cell.angle_alpha   90.00
_cell.angle_beta   90.00
_cell.angle_gamma   90.00
#
_symmetry.space_group_name_H-M   'P 1'
#
loop_
_entity.id
_entity.type
_entity.pdbx_description
1 polymer ?
#
loop_
_entity_poly.entity_id
_entity_poly.type
_entity_poly.pdbx_seq_one_letter_code
_entity_poly.pdbx_strand_id
1 'polypeptide(L)'
;MIIGGDLNENIYSSTNSQRKTVISNFMSEHKLSTVECGITFILPSGQAMSAIDYILFQDHYKENVIKIEKQEINSNVSDHTPLMLSLKCDISFKKMKELTNTKNLKVNWNKVDKNEYKTLIDDKLEKIKPISEKLNLYQAFDELNKILSDTISKIAPRKRKGKKKKKLPVMNDEILHAVKRKKTAFYIWKQQGRPKEPGNFYLKEKTITTYDLRKLCRKEKH
;
A
#
# COMPACT_ATOMS: atom_id res chain seq x y z
N MET A 1 -19.58 -8.76 9.68
CA MET A 1 -18.16 -9.12 9.76
C MET A 1 -17.90 -10.32 8.85
N ILE A 2 -16.84 -10.22 8.05
CA ILE A 2 -16.31 -11.29 7.21
C ILE A 2 -14.83 -11.42 7.60
N ILE A 3 -14.38 -12.64 7.87
CA ILE A 3 -13.02 -12.97 8.28
C ILE A 3 -12.50 -14.02 7.30
N GLY A 4 -11.37 -13.76 6.66
CA GLY A 4 -10.69 -14.73 5.80
C GLY A 4 -9.28 -15.01 6.30
N GLY A 5 -8.86 -16.26 6.30
CA GLY A 5 -7.48 -16.61 6.63
C GLY A 5 -7.25 -18.09 6.88
N ASP A 6 -6.00 -18.40 7.20
CA ASP A 6 -5.52 -19.71 7.62
C ASP A 6 -5.78 -19.92 9.12
N LEU A 7 -6.68 -20.84 9.45
CA LEU A 7 -7.00 -21.22 10.83
C LEU A 7 -6.08 -22.31 11.38
N ASN A 8 -5.21 -22.90 10.54
CA ASN A 8 -4.32 -24.01 10.87
C ASN A 8 -5.05 -25.17 11.58
N GLU A 9 -6.30 -25.43 11.19
CA GLU A 9 -7.15 -26.49 11.76
C GLU A 9 -8.25 -26.86 10.77
N ASN A 10 -8.54 -28.16 10.65
CA ASN A 10 -9.68 -28.61 9.86
C ASN A 10 -10.92 -28.70 10.77
N ILE A 11 -11.79 -27.68 10.68
CA ILE A 11 -13.00 -27.60 11.51
C ILE A 11 -14.03 -28.70 11.18
N TYR A 12 -13.91 -29.36 10.02
CA TYR A 12 -14.78 -30.47 9.61
C TYR A 12 -14.20 -31.85 9.93
N SER A 13 -12.97 -31.93 10.43
CA SER A 13 -12.33 -33.20 10.81
C SER A 13 -13.15 -33.95 11.86
N SER A 14 -13.20 -35.28 11.79
CA SER A 14 -13.82 -36.12 12.82
C SER A 14 -13.04 -36.10 14.14
N THR A 15 -11.74 -35.80 14.08
CA THR A 15 -10.87 -35.71 15.26
C THR A 15 -11.10 -34.37 15.97
N ASN A 16 -11.30 -34.42 17.29
CA ASN A 16 -11.49 -33.21 18.08
C ASN A 16 -10.17 -32.70 18.66
N SER A 17 -9.81 -31.46 18.37
CA SER A 17 -8.64 -30.79 18.91
C SER A 17 -9.04 -29.60 19.80
N GLN A 18 -8.13 -29.14 20.66
CA GLN A 18 -8.34 -27.93 21.45
C GLN A 18 -8.56 -26.71 20.55
N ARG A 19 -7.79 -26.59 19.45
CA ARG A 19 -7.91 -25.48 18.50
C ARG A 19 -9.27 -25.49 17.80
N LYS A 20 -9.73 -26.67 17.36
CA LYS A 20 -11.07 -26.83 16.78
C LYS A 20 -12.15 -26.39 17.76
N THR A 21 -12.06 -26.80 19.02
CA THR A 21 -13.02 -26.40 20.06
C THR A 21 -13.06 -24.87 20.24
N VAL A 22 -11.89 -24.22 20.30
CA VAL A 22 -11.80 -22.75 20.41
C VAL A 22 -12.43 -22.07 19.18
N ILE A 23 -12.13 -22.54 17.97
CA ILE A 23 -12.69 -22.00 16.73
C ILE A 23 -14.22 -22.18 16.72
N SER A 24 -14.71 -23.37 17.06
CA SER A 24 -16.15 -23.66 17.12
C SER A 24 -16.87 -22.79 18.15
N ASN A 25 -16.28 -22.57 19.32
CA ASN A 25 -16.82 -21.66 20.34
C ASN A 25 -16.87 -20.22 19.83
N PHE A 26 -15.78 -19.73 19.22
CA PHE A 26 -15.73 -18.40 18.62
C PHE A 26 -16.77 -18.22 17.50
N MET A 27 -16.93 -19.22 16.64
CA MET A 27 -17.95 -19.21 15.59
C MET A 27 -19.37 -19.17 16.18
N SER A 28 -19.63 -19.96 17.23
CA SER A 28 -20.92 -19.98 17.91
C SER A 28 -21.23 -18.64 18.60
N GLU A 29 -20.28 -18.10 19.37
CA GLU A 29 -20.40 -16.85 20.12
C GLU A 29 -20.71 -15.67 19.19
N HIS A 30 -20.03 -15.59 18.04
CA HIS A 30 -20.19 -14.48 17.10
C HIS A 30 -21.16 -14.76 15.95
N LYS A 31 -21.87 -15.90 16.00
CA LYS A 31 -22.83 -16.34 14.97
C LYS A 31 -22.21 -16.30 13.58
N LEU A 32 -21.07 -16.97 13.45
CA LEU A 32 -20.31 -17.09 12.21
C LEU A 32 -20.59 -18.42 11.53
N SER A 33 -20.79 -18.34 10.23
CA SER A 33 -20.95 -19.45 9.30
C SER A 33 -19.76 -19.48 8.33
N THR A 34 -19.53 -20.63 7.71
CA THR A 34 -18.58 -20.82 6.60
C THR A 34 -19.09 -21.92 5.68
N VAL A 35 -18.51 -22.00 4.48
CA VAL A 35 -18.78 -23.07 3.51
C VAL A 35 -17.53 -23.94 3.39
N GLU A 36 -17.73 -25.25 3.26
CA GLU A 36 -16.63 -26.19 3.02
C GLU A 36 -16.15 -26.06 1.57
N CYS A 37 -14.86 -25.75 1.39
CA CYS A 37 -14.24 -25.59 0.07
C CYS A 37 -13.24 -26.73 -0.26
N GLY A 38 -13.22 -27.78 0.57
CA GLY A 38 -12.28 -28.88 0.46
C GLY A 38 -10.84 -28.49 0.82
N ILE A 39 -9.87 -29.27 0.33
CA ILE A 39 -8.43 -29.08 0.60
C ILE A 39 -7.95 -27.74 0.05
N THR A 40 -7.32 -26.94 0.92
CA THR A 40 -6.71 -25.65 0.60
C THR A 40 -5.21 -25.66 0.78
N PHE A 41 -4.65 -26.56 1.59
CA PHE A 41 -3.22 -26.68 1.84
C PHE A 41 -2.68 -28.02 1.37
N ILE A 42 -1.55 -28.01 0.67
CA ILE A 42 -0.85 -29.20 0.16
C ILE A 42 0.60 -29.13 0.62
N LEU A 43 1.05 -30.10 1.42
CA LEU A 43 2.45 -30.16 1.83
C LEU A 43 3.38 -30.32 0.62
N PRO A 44 4.66 -29.87 0.71
CA PRO A 44 5.62 -29.99 -0.39
C PRO A 44 5.83 -31.41 -0.92
N SER A 45 5.56 -32.43 -0.09
CA SER A 45 5.61 -33.84 -0.49
C SER A 45 4.40 -34.31 -1.31
N GLY A 46 3.33 -33.50 -1.42
CA GLY A 46 2.06 -33.83 -2.06
C GLY A 46 1.19 -34.84 -1.30
N GLN A 47 1.67 -35.42 -0.19
CA GLN A 47 1.02 -36.56 0.46
C GLN A 47 0.00 -36.18 1.54
N ALA A 48 0.15 -35.01 2.15
CA ALA A 48 -0.75 -34.55 3.20
C ALA A 48 -1.39 -33.24 2.78
N MET A 49 -2.71 -33.26 2.87
CA MET A 49 -3.63 -32.28 2.33
C MET A 49 -4.63 -31.93 3.42
N SER A 50 -4.83 -30.63 3.67
CA SER A 50 -5.75 -30.19 4.70
C SER A 50 -6.60 -29.02 4.21
N ALA A 51 -7.83 -28.95 4.73
CA ALA A 51 -8.68 -27.77 4.63
C ALA A 51 -8.41 -26.95 5.89
N ILE A 52 -7.63 -25.87 5.77
CA ILE A 52 -7.26 -25.01 6.91
C ILE A 52 -7.54 -23.53 6.65
N ASP A 53 -7.77 -23.17 5.39
CA ASP A 53 -8.15 -21.81 4.99
C ASP A 53 -9.67 -21.70 4.92
N TYR A 54 -10.23 -20.67 5.55
CA TYR A 54 -11.67 -20.46 5.60
C TYR A 54 -12.04 -18.99 5.39
N ILE A 55 -13.28 -18.79 4.93
CA ILE A 55 -13.96 -17.49 4.93
C ILE A 55 -15.16 -17.59 5.85
N LEU A 56 -15.02 -17.06 7.05
CA LEU A 56 -16.09 -16.96 8.04
C LEU A 56 -16.90 -15.69 7.81
N PHE A 57 -18.22 -15.77 7.89
CA PHE A 57 -19.12 -14.63 7.75
C PHE A 57 -20.24 -14.71 8.79
N GLN A 58 -20.68 -13.56 9.29
CA GLN A 58 -21.82 -13.55 10.21
C GLN A 58 -23.11 -13.97 9.51
N ASP A 59 -23.98 -14.68 10.22
CA ASP A 59 -25.20 -15.29 9.67
C ASP A 59 -26.10 -14.30 8.91
N HIS A 60 -26.17 -13.04 9.35
CA HIS A 60 -26.98 -12.03 8.67
C HIS A 60 -26.44 -11.62 7.28
N TYR A 61 -25.22 -12.00 6.90
CA TYR A 61 -24.70 -11.84 5.54
C TYR A 61 -25.02 -13.03 4.63
N LYS A 62 -25.66 -14.09 5.13
CA LYS A 62 -25.88 -15.33 4.36
C LYS A 62 -26.57 -15.10 3.03
N GLU A 63 -27.53 -14.17 2.96
CA GLU A 63 -28.23 -13.80 1.73
C GLU A 63 -27.37 -12.95 0.76
N ASN A 64 -26.36 -12.27 1.29
CA ASN A 64 -25.39 -11.50 0.51
C ASN A 64 -24.24 -12.36 -0.01
N VAL A 65 -23.98 -13.52 0.58
CA VAL A 65 -22.93 -14.44 0.09
C VAL A 65 -23.46 -15.22 -1.11
N ILE A 66 -22.95 -14.91 -2.29
CA ILE A 66 -23.32 -15.59 -3.54
C ILE A 66 -22.62 -16.95 -3.61
N LYS A 67 -21.31 -16.96 -3.37
CA LYS A 67 -20.48 -18.17 -3.41
C LYS A 67 -19.15 -17.97 -2.68
N ILE A 68 -18.63 -19.08 -2.15
CA ILE A 68 -17.26 -19.21 -1.66
C ILE A 68 -16.68 -20.45 -2.34
N GLU A 69 -15.60 -20.29 -3.10
CA GLU A 69 -14.99 -21.37 -3.86
C GLU A 69 -13.47 -21.25 -3.93
N LYS A 70 -12.80 -22.36 -4.22
CA LYS A 70 -11.35 -22.36 -4.51
C LYS A 70 -11.11 -21.69 -5.86
N GLN A 71 -10.05 -20.89 -5.92
CA GLN A 71 -9.61 -20.27 -7.16
C GLN A 71 -8.36 -20.98 -7.67
N GLU A 72 -8.49 -21.62 -8.83
CA GLU A 72 -7.34 -22.17 -9.54
C GLU A 72 -6.54 -21.02 -10.16
N ILE A 73 -5.30 -20.87 -9.70
CA ILE A 73 -4.34 -19.93 -10.28
C ILE A 73 -3.30 -20.75 -11.05
N ASN A 74 -3.22 -20.49 -12.36
CA ASN A 74 -2.17 -21.05 -13.19
C ASN A 74 -0.80 -20.64 -12.62
N SER A 75 0.06 -21.63 -12.37
CA SER A 75 1.38 -21.43 -11.76
C SER A 75 1.33 -20.87 -10.34
N ASN A 76 0.39 -21.32 -9.51
CA ASN A 76 0.43 -21.04 -8.07
C ASN A 76 1.74 -21.61 -7.47
N VAL A 77 2.58 -20.73 -6.93
CA VAL A 77 3.84 -21.09 -6.25
C VAL A 77 3.67 -21.32 -4.75
N SER A 78 2.46 -21.09 -4.22
CA SER A 78 2.09 -21.31 -2.84
C SER A 78 1.64 -22.76 -2.62
N ASP A 79 1.93 -23.30 -1.45
CA ASP A 79 1.34 -24.53 -0.91
C ASP A 79 -0.14 -24.35 -0.49
N HIS A 80 -0.64 -23.12 -0.46
CA HIS A 80 -2.05 -22.80 -0.26
C HIS A 80 -2.78 -22.47 -1.56
N THR A 81 -4.01 -22.95 -1.68
CA THR A 81 -4.97 -22.64 -2.74
C THR A 81 -5.86 -21.47 -2.30
N PRO A 82 -5.91 -20.36 -3.06
CA PRO A 82 -6.72 -19.21 -2.71
C PRO A 82 -8.22 -19.51 -2.68
N LEU A 83 -8.95 -18.80 -1.82
CA LEU A 83 -10.40 -18.80 -1.77
C LEU A 83 -10.97 -17.49 -2.31
N MET A 84 -12.01 -17.58 -3.13
CA MET A 84 -12.76 -16.45 -3.66
C MET A 84 -14.13 -16.36 -3.00
N LEU A 85 -14.43 -15.19 -2.44
CA LEU A 85 -15.76 -14.83 -1.93
C LEU A 85 -16.45 -13.88 -2.92
N SER A 86 -17.65 -14.25 -3.37
CA SER A 86 -18.52 -13.38 -4.16
C SER A 86 -19.67 -12.86 -3.30
N LEU A 87 -19.84 -11.53 -3.26
CA LEU A 87 -20.88 -10.87 -2.47
C LEU A 87 -21.88 -10.13 -3.37
N LYS A 88 -23.17 -10.26 -3.07
CA LYS A 88 -24.22 -9.38 -3.55
C LYS A 88 -24.20 -8.11 -2.69
N CYS A 89 -23.86 -7.00 -3.33
CA CYS A 89 -23.76 -5.72 -2.68
C CYS A 89 -24.71 -4.73 -3.35
N ASP A 90 -25.79 -4.35 -2.67
CA ASP A 90 -26.73 -3.33 -3.12
C ASP A 90 -26.18 -1.93 -2.81
N ILE A 91 -24.91 -1.69 -3.13
CA ILE A 91 -24.34 -0.35 -3.10
C ILE A 91 -24.68 0.27 -4.44
N SER A 92 -25.63 1.22 -4.43
CA SER A 92 -25.65 2.23 -5.48
C SER A 92 -24.29 2.91 -5.41
N PHE A 93 -23.40 2.62 -6.34
CA PHE A 93 -22.17 3.36 -6.51
C PHE A 93 -22.58 4.76 -7.01
N LYS A 94 -23.10 5.61 -6.11
CA LYS A 94 -22.93 7.05 -6.28
C LYS A 94 -21.44 7.19 -6.45
N LYS A 95 -20.99 7.53 -7.65
CA LYS A 95 -19.59 7.86 -7.97
C LYS A 95 -19.04 8.58 -6.75
N MET A 96 -18.28 7.86 -5.91
CA MET A 96 -17.56 8.51 -4.85
C MET A 96 -16.61 9.39 -5.64
N LYS A 97 -16.82 10.72 -5.61
CA LYS A 97 -15.78 11.65 -6.01
C LYS A 97 -14.55 11.11 -5.34
N GLU A 98 -13.57 10.68 -6.13
CA GLU A 98 -12.30 10.18 -5.63
C GLU A 98 -11.89 11.10 -4.49
N LEU A 99 -12.00 10.60 -3.24
CA LEU A 99 -11.44 11.28 -2.08
C LEU A 99 -9.93 11.04 -2.16
N THR A 100 -9.31 11.56 -3.21
CA THR A 100 -7.86 11.66 -3.42
C THR A 100 -7.21 12.68 -2.47
N ASN A 101 -7.91 13.06 -1.40
CA ASN A 101 -7.45 13.94 -0.36
C ASN A 101 -7.01 13.22 0.92
N THR A 102 -6.60 11.95 0.84
CA THR A 102 -5.54 11.51 1.76
C THR A 102 -4.27 12.27 1.36
N LYS A 103 -4.15 13.51 1.86
CA LYS A 103 -2.86 14.19 1.90
C LYS A 103 -1.91 13.17 2.53
N ASN A 104 -0.99 12.63 1.74
CA ASN A 104 0.04 11.71 2.20
C ASN A 104 0.84 12.41 3.30
N LEU A 105 0.38 12.28 4.54
CA LEU A 105 1.00 12.81 5.75
C LEU A 105 2.13 11.84 6.12
N LYS A 106 3.14 11.73 5.25
CA LYS A 106 4.37 11.02 5.59
C LYS A 106 5.12 11.86 6.61
N VAL A 107 4.94 11.52 7.89
CA VAL A 107 5.76 12.04 8.97
C VAL A 107 7.21 11.60 8.73
N ASN A 108 8.11 12.57 8.67
CA ASN A 108 9.54 12.26 8.64
C ASN A 108 10.01 12.09 10.08
N TRP A 109 9.85 10.88 10.64
CA TRP A 109 10.19 10.55 12.03
C TRP A 109 11.63 10.86 12.42
N ASN A 110 12.55 10.95 11.45
CA ASN A 110 13.95 11.29 11.68
C ASN A 110 14.17 12.80 11.92
N LYS A 111 13.15 13.63 11.75
CA LYS A 111 13.22 15.11 11.84
C LYS A 111 12.21 15.70 12.82
N VAL A 112 11.49 14.86 13.54
CA VAL A 112 10.41 15.22 14.44
C VAL A 112 10.81 14.76 15.84
N ASP A 113 10.65 15.62 16.84
CA ASP A 113 10.75 15.21 18.24
C ASP A 113 9.56 14.31 18.56
N LYS A 114 9.85 13.04 18.86
CA LYS A 114 8.83 12.02 19.12
C LYS A 114 8.08 12.29 20.43
N ASN A 115 8.75 12.86 21.42
CA ASN A 115 8.15 13.16 22.72
C ASN A 115 7.20 14.35 22.58
N GLU A 116 7.63 15.42 21.91
CA GLU A 116 6.77 16.58 21.62
C GLU A 116 5.55 16.18 20.78
N TYR A 117 5.74 15.31 19.77
CA TYR A 117 4.64 14.75 18.99
C TYR A 117 3.64 13.97 19.84
N LYS A 118 4.15 13.07 20.69
CA LYS A 118 3.30 12.26 21.56
C LYS A 118 2.48 13.14 22.50
N THR A 119 3.11 14.10 23.18
CA THR A 119 2.43 15.03 24.10
C THR A 119 1.33 15.84 23.39
N LEU A 120 1.59 16.33 22.17
CA LEU A 120 0.61 17.12 21.41
C LEU A 120 -0.56 16.28 20.87
N ILE A 121 -0.33 14.99 20.58
CA ILE A 121 -1.41 14.07 20.20
C ILE A 121 -2.22 13.70 21.44
N ASP A 122 -1.59 13.34 22.55
CA ASP A 122 -2.26 12.93 23.78
C ASP A 122 -3.17 14.06 24.32
N ASP A 123 -2.68 15.30 24.39
CA ASP A 123 -3.47 16.48 24.81
C ASP A 123 -4.69 16.74 23.89
N LYS A 124 -4.59 16.42 22.60
CA LYS A 124 -5.69 16.58 21.64
C LYS A 124 -6.67 15.40 21.65
N LEU A 125 -6.19 14.19 21.90
CA LEU A 125 -7.04 13.00 22.01
C LEU A 125 -7.87 13.01 23.30
N GLU A 126 -7.33 13.54 24.40
CA GLU A 126 -8.08 13.74 25.63
C GLU A 126 -9.29 14.67 25.44
N LYS A 127 -9.16 15.66 24.54
CA LYS A 127 -10.25 16.58 24.17
C LYS A 127 -11.33 15.95 23.28
N ILE A 128 -11.02 14.82 22.61
CA ILE A 128 -11.96 14.07 21.74
C ILE A 128 -12.72 12.97 22.48
N LYS A 129 -12.18 12.42 23.57
CA LYS A 129 -12.85 11.38 24.38
C LYS A 129 -14.34 11.66 24.70
N PRO A 130 -14.77 12.90 25.01
CA PRO A 130 -16.19 13.18 25.27
C PRO A 130 -17.07 13.32 24.01
N ILE A 131 -16.47 13.37 22.81
CA ILE A 131 -17.15 13.65 21.53
C ILE A 131 -17.39 12.35 20.73
N SER A 132 -16.53 11.33 20.89
CA SER A 132 -16.63 10.05 20.17
C SER A 132 -17.87 9.22 20.54
N GLU A 133 -18.52 9.49 21.67
CA GLU A 133 -19.76 8.79 22.08
C GLU A 133 -21.01 9.33 21.35
N LYS A 134 -20.92 10.48 20.68
CA LYS A 134 -22.04 11.12 19.96
C LYS A 134 -21.86 11.25 18.45
N LEU A 135 -20.64 11.04 17.94
CA LEU A 135 -20.34 11.13 16.51
C LEU A 135 -20.51 9.79 15.81
N ASN A 136 -20.93 9.81 14.54
CA ASN A 136 -20.83 8.62 13.71
C ASN A 136 -19.34 8.31 13.40
N LEU A 137 -19.05 7.05 13.08
CA LEU A 137 -17.68 6.56 12.83
C LEU A 137 -16.90 7.42 11.82
N TYR A 138 -17.58 7.93 10.79
CA TYR A 138 -16.95 8.74 9.74
C TYR A 138 -16.51 10.11 10.24
N GLN A 139 -17.34 10.77 11.05
CA GLN A 139 -17.00 12.06 11.63
C GLN A 139 -15.83 11.94 12.62
N ALA A 140 -15.82 10.89 13.42
CA ALA A 140 -14.69 10.60 14.32
C ALA A 140 -13.38 10.37 13.55
N PHE A 141 -13.45 9.67 12.41
CA PHE A 141 -12.29 9.43 11.55
C PHE A 141 -11.74 10.72 10.92
N ASP A 142 -12.62 11.60 10.45
CA ASP A 142 -12.21 12.89 9.87
C ASP A 142 -11.56 13.82 10.90
N GLU A 143 -12.11 13.87 12.13
CA GLU A 143 -11.50 14.65 13.21
C GLU A 143 -10.12 14.11 13.63
N LEU A 144 -9.99 12.79 13.72
CA LEU A 144 -8.70 12.15 14.00
C LEU A 144 -7.66 12.50 12.94
N ASN A 145 -8.03 12.41 11.65
CA ASN A 145 -7.13 12.77 10.55
C ASN A 145 -6.72 14.24 10.59
N LYS A 146 -7.64 15.13 10.98
CA LYS A 146 -7.36 16.55 11.16
C LYS A 146 -6.36 16.79 12.29
N ILE A 147 -6.54 16.15 13.44
CA ILE A 147 -5.61 16.24 14.58
C ILE A 147 -4.21 15.79 14.19
N LEU A 148 -4.11 14.64 13.51
CA LEU A 148 -2.84 14.10 13.04
C LEU A 148 -2.18 15.10 12.07
N SER A 149 -2.91 15.58 11.07
CA SER A 149 -2.42 16.57 10.10
C SER A 149 -1.89 17.86 10.73
N ASP A 150 -2.65 18.43 11.66
CA ASP A 150 -2.32 19.70 12.30
C ASP A 150 -1.10 19.56 13.22
N THR A 151 -1.00 18.44 13.92
CA THR A 151 0.12 18.17 14.84
C THR A 151 1.42 17.97 14.06
N ILE A 152 1.37 17.19 12.97
CA ILE A 152 2.50 17.02 12.06
C ILE A 152 2.94 18.37 11.48
N SER A 153 2.00 19.22 11.09
CA SER A 153 2.31 20.53 10.50
C SER A 153 2.97 21.49 11.49
N LYS A 154 2.67 21.38 12.78
CA LYS A 154 3.28 22.20 13.84
C LYS A 154 4.72 21.77 14.16
N ILE A 155 5.00 20.47 14.15
CA ILE A 155 6.29 19.92 14.58
C ILE A 155 7.26 19.70 13.40
N ALA A 156 6.74 19.66 12.17
CA ALA A 156 7.59 19.58 10.99
C ALA A 156 8.54 20.80 10.95
N PRO A 157 9.87 20.59 10.81
CA PRO A 157 10.81 21.70 10.75
C PRO A 157 10.41 22.62 9.60
N ARG A 158 10.27 23.92 9.89
CA ARG A 158 9.94 24.95 8.90
C ARG A 158 10.76 24.68 7.64
N LYS A 159 10.08 24.42 6.51
CA LYS A 159 10.76 24.17 5.23
C LYS A 159 11.79 25.29 5.04
N ARG A 160 13.08 24.95 5.08
CA ARG A 160 14.14 25.89 4.73
C ARG A 160 13.75 26.50 3.40
N LYS A 161 13.56 27.83 3.34
CA LYS A 161 13.26 28.53 2.09
C LYS A 161 14.29 28.07 1.08
N GLY A 162 13.88 27.26 0.11
CA GLY A 162 14.81 26.74 -0.88
C GLY A 162 15.47 27.93 -1.55
N LYS A 163 16.82 27.97 -1.57
CA LYS A 163 17.54 28.96 -2.38
C LYS A 163 16.94 28.89 -3.78
N LYS A 164 16.32 29.99 -4.25
CA LYS A 164 15.75 30.06 -5.60
C LYS A 164 16.83 29.57 -6.56
N LYS A 165 16.59 28.45 -7.25
CA LYS A 165 17.49 27.99 -8.32
C LYS A 165 17.56 29.15 -9.31
N LYS A 166 18.77 29.64 -9.61
CA LYS A 166 18.95 30.67 -10.65
C LYS A 166 18.27 30.16 -11.92
N LYS A 167 17.26 30.89 -12.42
CA LYS A 167 16.67 30.63 -13.74
C LYS A 167 17.81 30.71 -14.77
N LEU A 168 17.92 29.73 -15.66
CA LEU A 168 18.87 29.80 -16.77
C LEU A 168 18.39 30.93 -17.70
N PRO A 169 19.26 31.87 -18.13
CA PRO A 169 18.77 33.11 -18.72
C PRO A 169 18.20 32.95 -20.13
N VAL A 170 18.77 32.12 -21.01
CA VAL A 170 18.26 31.96 -22.39
C VAL A 170 18.59 30.55 -22.90
N MET A 171 17.69 29.96 -23.68
CA MET A 171 17.92 28.66 -24.33
C MET A 171 18.50 28.91 -25.72
N ASN A 172 19.83 28.91 -25.85
CA ASN A 172 20.50 29.12 -27.14
C ASN A 172 20.55 27.82 -27.99
N ASP A 173 20.93 27.94 -29.27
CA ASP A 173 20.96 26.81 -30.22
C ASP A 173 21.96 25.71 -29.82
N GLU A 174 23.10 26.08 -29.21
CA GLU A 174 24.07 25.10 -28.71
C GLU A 174 23.50 24.24 -27.57
N ILE A 175 22.76 24.87 -26.65
CA ILE A 175 22.06 24.20 -25.55
C ILE A 175 20.95 23.32 -26.11
N LEU A 176 20.16 23.81 -27.08
CA LEU A 176 19.12 23.03 -27.74
C LEU A 176 19.70 21.78 -28.43
N HIS A 177 20.81 21.92 -29.13
CA HIS A 177 21.51 20.81 -29.78
C HIS A 177 22.09 19.82 -28.74
N ALA A 178 22.68 20.32 -27.64
CA ALA A 178 23.16 19.48 -26.54
C ALA A 178 22.02 18.71 -25.82
N VAL A 179 20.85 19.34 -25.66
CA VAL A 179 19.65 18.66 -25.14
C VAL A 179 19.20 17.54 -26.06
N LYS A 180 19.17 17.76 -27.38
CA LYS A 180 18.83 16.74 -28.37
C LYS A 180 19.82 15.57 -28.29
N ARG A 181 21.12 15.83 -28.34
CA ARG A 181 22.18 14.80 -28.23
C ARG A 181 22.07 13.96 -26.96
N LYS A 182 21.87 14.61 -25.80
CA LYS A 182 21.67 13.91 -24.52
C LYS A 182 20.43 13.00 -24.56
N LYS A 183 19.32 13.47 -25.14
CA LYS A 183 18.09 12.66 -25.26
C LYS A 183 18.33 11.44 -26.14
N THR A 184 19.01 11.61 -27.28
CA THR A 184 19.36 10.52 -28.19
C THR A 184 20.25 9.49 -27.50
N ALA A 185 21.35 9.91 -26.87
CA ALA A 185 22.26 9.01 -26.15
C ALA A 185 21.54 8.27 -25.00
N PHE A 186 20.63 8.94 -24.29
CA PHE A 186 19.81 8.29 -23.27
C PHE A 186 18.87 7.23 -23.85
N TYR A 187 18.24 7.51 -24.99
CA TYR A 187 17.35 6.58 -25.67
C TYR A 187 18.11 5.34 -26.15
N ILE A 188 19.26 5.52 -26.78
CA ILE A 188 20.13 4.42 -27.24
C ILE A 188 20.57 3.57 -26.04
N TRP A 189 21.09 4.20 -24.97
CA TRP A 189 21.45 3.48 -23.73
C TRP A 189 20.28 2.69 -23.13
N LYS A 190 19.06 3.24 -23.20
CA LYS A 190 17.84 2.56 -22.75
C LYS A 190 17.50 1.35 -23.63
N GLN A 191 17.61 1.47 -24.96
CA GLN A 191 17.33 0.38 -25.90
C GLN A 191 18.34 -0.77 -25.76
N GLN A 192 19.58 -0.47 -25.40
CA GLN A 192 20.64 -1.45 -25.18
C GLN A 192 20.58 -2.13 -23.79
N GLY A 193 19.43 -2.10 -23.10
CA GLY A 193 19.25 -2.78 -21.81
C GLY A 193 19.82 -2.05 -20.59
N ARG A 194 20.19 -0.77 -20.72
CA ARG A 194 20.75 0.06 -19.64
C ARG A 194 22.02 -0.53 -19.00
N PRO A 195 23.07 -0.81 -19.80
CA PRO A 195 24.31 -1.39 -19.29
C PRO A 195 24.89 -0.51 -18.18
N LYS A 196 25.43 -1.16 -17.15
CA LYS A 196 26.00 -0.52 -15.94
C LYS A 196 27.52 -0.58 -15.88
N GLU A 197 28.15 -1.38 -16.74
CA GLU A 197 29.60 -1.55 -16.77
C GLU A 197 30.29 -0.23 -17.15
N PRO A 198 31.27 0.24 -16.35
CA PRO A 198 31.96 1.51 -16.62
C PRO A 198 32.65 1.57 -17.98
N GLY A 199 33.05 0.41 -18.53
CA GLY A 199 33.69 0.29 -19.84
C GLY A 199 32.72 0.44 -21.02
N ASN A 200 31.42 0.24 -20.79
CA ASN A 200 30.42 0.16 -21.86
C ASN A 200 30.27 1.48 -22.62
N PHE A 201 30.34 1.38 -23.95
CA PHE A 201 30.29 2.52 -24.87
C PHE A 201 29.04 3.40 -24.65
N TYR A 202 27.85 2.81 -24.59
CA TYR A 202 26.59 3.54 -24.48
C TYR A 202 26.44 4.27 -23.13
N LEU A 203 26.96 3.68 -22.05
CA LEU A 203 26.99 4.32 -20.75
C LEU A 203 27.96 5.52 -20.73
N LYS A 204 29.13 5.38 -21.35
CA LYS A 204 30.11 6.47 -21.49
C LYS A 204 29.52 7.62 -22.31
N GLU A 205 28.92 7.34 -23.46
CA GLU A 205 28.33 8.35 -24.35
C GLU A 205 27.19 9.13 -23.66
N LYS A 206 26.29 8.44 -22.95
CA LYS A 206 25.25 9.08 -22.12
C LYS A 206 25.84 10.00 -21.05
N THR A 207 26.94 9.58 -20.44
CA THR A 207 27.59 10.33 -19.35
C THR A 207 28.27 11.59 -19.89
N ILE A 208 29.00 11.48 -21.00
CA ILE A 208 29.66 12.59 -21.70
C ILE A 208 28.63 13.64 -22.13
N THR A 209 27.59 13.24 -22.85
CA THR A 209 26.54 14.18 -23.32
C THR A 209 25.80 14.87 -22.17
N THR A 210 25.67 14.22 -21.03
CA THR A 210 25.11 14.83 -19.80
C THR A 210 26.06 15.86 -19.20
N TYR A 211 27.37 15.58 -19.19
CA TYR A 211 28.39 16.50 -18.72
C TYR A 211 28.50 17.74 -19.61
N ASP A 212 28.51 17.55 -20.93
CA ASP A 212 28.61 18.64 -21.90
C ASP A 212 27.45 19.62 -21.80
N LEU A 213 26.21 19.12 -21.67
CA LEU A 213 25.04 19.97 -21.44
C LEU A 213 25.20 20.81 -20.16
N ARG A 214 25.68 20.19 -19.07
CA ARG A 214 25.91 20.91 -17.81
C ARG A 214 26.99 21.98 -17.95
N LYS A 215 28.03 21.73 -18.74
CA LYS A 215 29.11 22.70 -19.01
C LYS A 215 28.58 23.88 -19.82
N LEU A 216 27.81 23.63 -20.88
CA LEU A 216 27.20 24.67 -21.71
C LEU A 216 26.24 25.57 -20.91
N CYS A 217 25.33 24.98 -20.12
CA CYS A 217 24.44 25.74 -19.25
C CYS A 217 25.16 26.50 -18.09
N ARG A 218 26.45 26.22 -17.85
CA ARG A 218 27.27 26.94 -16.88
C ARG A 218 28.11 28.05 -17.52
N LYS A 219 28.54 27.90 -18.78
CA LYS A 219 29.33 28.89 -19.51
C LYS A 219 28.59 30.22 -19.67
N GLU A 220 27.27 30.21 -19.88
CA GLU A 220 26.45 31.45 -19.97
C GLU A 220 26.34 32.26 -18.67
N LYS A 221 27.05 31.89 -17.59
CA LYS A 221 27.02 32.61 -16.30
C LYS A 221 28.18 33.59 -16.11
N HIS A 222 28.99 33.79 -17.13
CA HIS A 222 30.06 34.80 -17.21
C HIS A 222 29.73 35.78 -18.32
#